data_AF-A0A4R4LLH1-F1
#
_entry.id   AF-A0A4R4LLH1-F1
#
_cell.length_a   1.000
_cell.length_b   1.000
_cell.length_c   1.000
_cell.angle_alpha   90.00
_cell.angle_beta   90.00
_cell.angle_gamma   90.00
#
_symmetry.space_group_name_H-M   'P 1'
#
loop_
_entity.id
_entity.type
_entity.pdbx_description
1 polymer ?
#
loop_
_entity_poly.entity_id
_entity_poly.type
_entity_poly.pdbx_seq_one_letter_code
_entity_poly.pdbx_strand_id
1 'polypeptide(L)'
;MTRRDQIRRDIPLNELAPHDPPAPTPAAADISWIRRDAAERAADLLANAAPPLASLVDAIRLLADRNDPELAQAVIEYTGLRSAELARLRTAFTYGGPTGVEVMLQLAGQEPEITADGDTMNSAATTIDEIRSRASAPVRTNHNGIIDDAEKLQICLGPDGRWYPFTGTADGGWAAVRRPTANPAAAYEAAKNAKRQRHG
;
A
#
# COMPACT_ATOMS: atom_id res chain seq x y z
N MET A 1 62.18 -6.32 -48.24
CA MET A 1 60.81 -6.19 -47.69
C MET A 1 60.47 -7.54 -47.09
N THR A 2 60.89 -7.90 -45.86
CA THR A 2 60.42 -7.38 -44.55
C THR A 2 58.91 -7.66 -44.45
N ARG A 3 58.37 -8.52 -43.58
CA ARG A 3 58.44 -8.44 -42.11
C ARG A 3 57.71 -9.68 -41.52
N ARG A 4 58.42 -10.45 -40.69
CA ARG A 4 57.97 -11.00 -39.39
C ARG A 4 56.54 -11.58 -39.37
N ASP A 5 56.35 -12.87 -39.64
CA ASP A 5 56.46 -13.94 -38.63
C ASP A 5 56.78 -13.43 -37.22
N GLN A 6 55.73 -13.05 -36.49
CA GLN A 6 55.86 -12.64 -35.11
C GLN A 6 54.71 -13.19 -34.26
N ILE A 7 55.04 -14.29 -33.58
CA ILE A 7 54.60 -14.63 -32.23
C ILE A 7 53.19 -15.23 -32.13
N ARG A 8 53.08 -16.52 -32.49
CA ARG A 8 52.47 -17.46 -31.55
C ARG A 8 53.54 -17.76 -30.50
N ARG A 9 53.43 -17.12 -29.33
CA ARG A 9 54.08 -17.61 -28.12
C ARG A 9 53.39 -18.94 -27.82
N ASP A 10 54.01 -20.03 -28.25
CA ASP A 10 53.81 -21.31 -27.61
C ASP A 10 54.29 -21.12 -26.17
N ILE A 11 53.36 -20.77 -25.28
CA ILE A 11 53.60 -20.87 -23.85
C ILE A 11 53.79 -22.38 -23.64
N PRO A 12 54.99 -22.86 -23.27
CA PRO A 12 55.15 -24.25 -22.96
C PRO A 12 54.17 -24.55 -21.81
N LEU A 13 53.34 -25.59 -21.99
CA LEU A 13 52.41 -26.12 -20.97
C LEU A 13 53.08 -26.42 -19.61
N ASN A 14 54.41 -26.31 -19.54
CA ASN A 14 55.25 -26.51 -18.38
C ASN A 14 55.34 -25.31 -17.42
N GLU A 15 54.73 -24.15 -17.74
CA GLU A 15 54.70 -22.96 -16.85
C GLU A 15 53.36 -22.76 -16.11
N LEU A 16 52.39 -23.67 -16.26
CA LEU A 16 51.24 -23.73 -15.36
C LEU A 16 51.71 -24.34 -14.04
N ALA A 17 52.19 -23.49 -13.13
CA ALA A 17 52.32 -23.87 -11.73
C ALA A 17 51.01 -24.56 -11.29
N PRO A 18 51.07 -25.69 -10.57
CA PRO A 18 49.86 -26.37 -10.13
C PRO A 18 49.03 -25.36 -9.33
N HIS A 19 47.86 -25.01 -9.86
CA HIS A 19 46.89 -24.22 -9.14
C HIS A 19 46.51 -25.03 -7.89
N ASP A 20 46.59 -24.42 -6.71
CA ASP A 20 46.10 -25.06 -5.49
C ASP A 20 44.69 -25.59 -5.74
N PRO A 21 44.38 -26.83 -5.32
CA PRO A 21 43.05 -27.38 -5.52
C PRO A 21 42.02 -26.43 -4.89
N PRO A 22 40.86 -26.21 -5.55
CA PRO A 22 39.83 -25.37 -4.97
C PRO A 22 39.46 -25.92 -3.59
N ALA A 23 39.23 -25.01 -2.65
CA ALA A 23 38.82 -25.39 -1.30
C ALA A 23 37.62 -26.35 -1.37
N PRO A 24 37.58 -27.39 -0.51
CA PRO A 24 36.49 -28.35 -0.52
C PRO A 24 35.16 -27.63 -0.26
N THR A 25 34.11 -28.09 -0.94
CA THR A 25 32.74 -27.62 -0.68
C THR A 25 32.38 -27.83 0.79
N PRO A 26 31.67 -26.87 1.43
CA PRO A 26 31.23 -27.01 2.82
C PRO A 26 30.47 -28.32 3.03
N ALA A 27 30.59 -28.92 4.21
CA ALA A 27 29.86 -30.14 4.50
C ALA A 27 28.35 -29.87 4.50
N ALA A 28 27.54 -30.89 4.20
CA ALA A 28 26.07 -30.75 4.19
C ALA A 28 25.50 -30.25 5.54
N ALA A 29 26.18 -30.58 6.65
CA ALA A 29 25.86 -30.07 7.97
C ALA A 29 26.09 -28.55 8.07
N ASP A 30 27.20 -28.04 7.53
CA ASP A 30 27.51 -26.61 7.52
C ASP A 30 26.50 -25.83 6.69
N ILE A 31 26.11 -26.37 5.53
CA ILE A 31 25.05 -25.79 4.69
C ILE A 31 23.71 -25.75 5.44
N SER A 32 23.38 -26.81 6.19
CA SER A 32 22.14 -26.88 6.97
C SER A 32 22.13 -25.85 8.10
N TRP A 33 23.27 -25.65 8.78
CA TRP A 33 23.42 -24.63 9.80
C TRP A 33 23.31 -23.22 9.25
N ILE A 34 24.02 -22.92 8.16
CA ILE A 34 23.93 -21.62 7.47
C ILE A 34 22.48 -21.36 7.03
N ARG A 35 21.78 -22.38 6.50
CA ARG A 35 20.38 -22.24 6.10
C ARG A 35 19.47 -21.91 7.29
N ARG A 36 19.64 -22.61 8.43
CA ARG A 36 18.83 -22.36 9.63
C ARG A 36 19.08 -20.97 10.18
N ASP A 37 20.35 -20.59 10.36
CA ASP A 37 20.73 -19.26 10.85
C ASP A 37 20.26 -18.15 9.91
N ALA A 38 20.38 -18.33 8.58
CA ALA A 38 19.84 -17.37 7.62
C ALA A 38 18.31 -17.27 7.69
N ALA A 39 17.60 -18.37 7.92
CA ALA A 39 16.15 -18.38 8.09
C ALA A 39 15.71 -17.70 9.39
N GLU A 40 16.42 -17.92 10.50
CA GLU A 40 16.18 -17.25 11.78
C GLU A 40 16.40 -15.74 11.67
N ARG A 41 17.53 -15.30 11.09
CA ARG A 41 17.76 -13.87 10.85
C ARG A 41 16.74 -13.25 9.90
N ALA A 42 16.31 -13.98 8.87
CA ALA A 42 15.25 -13.51 7.98
C ALA A 42 13.91 -13.39 8.72
N ALA A 43 13.59 -14.33 9.61
CA ALA A 43 12.40 -14.26 10.45
C ALA A 43 12.46 -13.07 11.42
N ASP A 44 13.61 -12.82 12.05
CA ASP A 44 13.82 -11.66 12.93
C ASP A 44 13.73 -10.33 12.17
N LEU A 45 14.30 -10.27 10.96
CA LEU A 45 14.17 -9.08 10.10
C LEU A 45 12.72 -8.84 9.69
N LEU A 46 11.97 -9.90 9.37
CA LEU A 46 10.55 -9.81 9.03
C LEU A 46 9.70 -9.42 10.24
N ALA A 47 10.02 -9.93 11.43
CA ALA A 47 9.28 -9.63 12.66
C ALA A 47 9.45 -8.17 13.12
N ASN A 48 10.60 -7.56 12.82
CA ASN A 48 10.92 -6.19 13.24
C ASN A 48 10.71 -5.13 12.14
N ALA A 49 10.39 -5.53 10.92
CA ALA A 49 10.07 -4.62 9.84
C ALA A 49 8.55 -4.41 9.74
N ALA A 50 8.12 -3.16 9.69
CA ALA A 50 6.76 -2.87 9.24
C ALA A 50 6.60 -3.44 7.81
N PRO A 51 5.47 -4.10 7.50
CA PRO A 51 5.23 -4.60 6.16
C PRO A 51 5.37 -3.46 5.14
N PRO A 52 6.03 -3.67 4.00
CA PRO A 52 5.88 -2.79 2.86
C PRO A 52 4.40 -2.63 2.53
N LEU A 53 3.97 -1.44 2.10
CA LEU A 53 2.59 -1.17 1.66
C LEU A 53 2.08 -2.24 0.68
N ALA A 54 2.92 -2.60 -0.30
CA ALA A 54 2.61 -3.63 -1.27
C ALA A 54 2.23 -4.96 -0.60
N SER A 55 2.93 -5.34 0.48
CA SER A 55 2.64 -6.55 1.26
C SER A 55 1.33 -6.45 2.03
N LEU A 56 0.99 -5.29 2.60
CA LEU A 56 -0.29 -5.08 3.27
C LEU A 56 -1.45 -5.09 2.25
N VAL A 57 -1.33 -4.38 1.14
CA VAL A 57 -2.34 -4.38 0.06
C VAL A 57 -2.57 -5.79 -0.48
N ASP A 58 -1.50 -6.58 -0.68
CA ASP A 58 -1.62 -7.98 -1.07
C ASP A 58 -2.27 -8.85 0.01
N ALA A 59 -1.96 -8.63 1.29
CA ALA A 59 -2.63 -9.33 2.39
C ALA A 59 -4.14 -9.02 2.41
N ILE A 60 -4.53 -7.75 2.24
CA ILE A 60 -5.94 -7.35 2.14
C ILE A 60 -6.59 -7.97 0.90
N ARG A 61 -5.91 -8.01 -0.25
CA ARG A 61 -6.39 -8.68 -1.46
C ARG A 61 -6.67 -10.16 -1.22
N LEU A 62 -5.76 -10.87 -0.55
CA LEU A 62 -5.93 -12.28 -0.18
C LEU A 62 -7.12 -12.47 0.77
N LEU A 63 -7.29 -11.60 1.76
CA LEU A 63 -8.41 -11.61 2.71
C LEU A 63 -9.77 -11.20 2.09
N ALA A 64 -9.75 -10.50 0.96
CA ALA A 64 -10.95 -10.19 0.20
C ALA A 64 -11.41 -11.39 -0.64
N ASP A 65 -10.46 -12.15 -1.18
CA ASP A 65 -10.71 -13.35 -1.98
C ASP A 65 -11.09 -14.56 -1.09
N ARG A 66 -10.52 -14.63 0.11
CA ARG A 66 -10.73 -15.73 1.06
C ARG A 66 -11.22 -15.21 2.39
N ASN A 67 -12.39 -15.68 2.83
CA ASN A 67 -12.86 -15.41 4.19
C ASN A 67 -12.20 -16.38 5.17
N ASP A 68 -10.90 -16.19 5.38
CA ASP A 68 -10.05 -17.03 6.22
C ASP A 68 -9.75 -16.32 7.56
N PRO A 69 -10.31 -16.81 8.69
CA PRO A 69 -10.12 -16.20 10.00
C PRO A 69 -8.69 -16.37 10.54
N GLU A 70 -7.99 -17.44 10.19
CA GLU A 70 -6.60 -17.66 10.63
C GLU A 70 -5.67 -16.69 9.92
N LEU A 71 -5.87 -16.50 8.61
CA LEU A 71 -5.15 -15.47 7.85
C LEU A 71 -5.43 -14.07 8.39
N ALA A 72 -6.69 -13.77 8.76
CA ALA A 72 -7.04 -12.47 9.30
C ALA A 72 -6.34 -12.19 10.65
N GLN A 73 -6.25 -13.22 11.50
CA GLN A 73 -5.53 -13.14 12.76
C GLN A 73 -4.02 -12.97 12.54
N ALA A 74 -3.43 -13.73 11.62
CA ALA A 74 -2.02 -13.60 11.27
C ALA A 74 -1.67 -12.20 10.74
N VAL A 75 -2.55 -11.59 9.92
CA VAL A 75 -2.38 -10.21 9.46
C VAL A 75 -2.44 -9.23 10.63
N ILE A 76 -3.39 -9.37 11.55
CA ILE A 76 -3.47 -8.51 12.75
C ILE A 76 -2.19 -8.58 13.58
N GLU A 77 -1.68 -9.79 13.84
CA GLU A 77 -0.46 -10.00 14.61
C GLU A 77 0.77 -9.42 13.90
N TYR A 78 0.86 -9.61 12.59
CA TYR A 78 1.98 -9.14 11.79
C TYR A 78 2.00 -7.61 11.61
N THR A 79 0.84 -6.98 11.45
CA THR A 79 0.76 -5.55 11.14
C THR A 79 0.43 -4.67 12.35
N GLY A 80 0.06 -5.27 13.48
CA GLY A 80 -0.40 -4.55 14.68
C GLY A 80 -1.74 -3.82 14.50
N LEU A 81 -2.49 -4.12 13.43
CA LEU A 81 -3.77 -3.47 13.15
C LEU A 81 -4.85 -4.00 14.08
N ARG A 82 -5.76 -3.12 14.52
CA ARG A 82 -6.98 -3.53 15.22
C ARG A 82 -7.92 -4.22 14.23
N SER A 83 -8.73 -5.17 14.71
CA SER A 83 -9.72 -5.87 13.86
C SER A 83 -10.67 -4.91 13.12
N ALA A 84 -11.02 -3.79 13.73
CA ALA A 84 -11.84 -2.75 13.10
C ALA A 84 -11.10 -2.01 11.96
N GLU A 85 -9.79 -1.80 12.07
CA GLU A 85 -8.97 -1.23 11.00
C GLU A 85 -8.84 -2.22 9.85
N LEU A 86 -8.59 -3.49 10.14
CA LEU A 86 -8.58 -4.54 9.11
C LEU A 86 -9.91 -4.63 8.36
N ALA A 87 -11.03 -4.57 9.07
CA ALA A 87 -12.36 -4.55 8.46
C ALA A 87 -12.58 -3.32 7.55
N ARG A 88 -12.07 -2.15 7.95
CA ARG A 88 -12.12 -0.94 7.13
C ARG A 88 -11.27 -1.06 5.86
N LEU A 89 -10.07 -1.62 5.95
CA LEU A 89 -9.22 -1.87 4.78
C LEU A 89 -9.85 -2.88 3.81
N ARG A 90 -10.45 -3.96 4.31
CA ARG A 90 -11.22 -4.92 3.47
C ARG A 90 -12.40 -4.24 2.78
N THR A 91 -13.10 -3.35 3.49
CA THR A 91 -14.20 -2.56 2.91
C THR A 91 -13.68 -1.61 1.82
N ALA A 92 -12.55 -0.95 2.07
CA ALA A 92 -11.90 -0.07 1.10
C ALA A 92 -11.48 -0.84 -0.16
N PHE A 93 -10.90 -2.04 -0.01
CA PHE A 93 -10.59 -2.94 -1.13
C PHE A 93 -11.83 -3.39 -1.89
N THR A 94 -12.92 -3.71 -1.19
CA THR A 94 -14.17 -4.13 -1.82
C THR A 94 -14.75 -3.06 -2.74
N TYR A 95 -14.64 -1.79 -2.35
CA TYR A 95 -15.17 -0.69 -3.16
C TYR A 95 -14.18 -0.14 -4.18
N GLY A 96 -12.90 -0.06 -3.83
CA GLY A 96 -11.88 0.68 -4.57
C GLY A 96 -10.70 -0.16 -5.02
N GLY A 97 -10.68 -1.46 -4.74
CA GLY A 97 -9.53 -2.33 -4.99
C GLY A 97 -8.28 -1.87 -4.24
N PRO A 98 -7.08 -2.17 -4.77
CA PRO A 98 -5.80 -1.74 -4.20
C PRO A 98 -5.74 -0.23 -3.92
N THR A 99 -6.17 0.60 -4.88
CA THR A 99 -6.17 2.07 -4.73
C THR A 99 -7.08 2.54 -3.60
N GLY A 100 -8.21 1.86 -3.36
CA GLY A 100 -9.05 2.13 -2.20
C GLY A 100 -8.33 1.91 -0.87
N VAL A 101 -7.49 0.88 -0.79
CA VAL A 101 -6.68 0.59 0.41
C VAL A 101 -5.60 1.66 0.60
N GLU A 102 -4.88 2.03 -0.46
CA GLU A 102 -3.85 3.08 -0.42
C GLU A 102 -4.42 4.41 0.08
N VAL A 103 -5.55 4.85 -0.51
CA VAL A 103 -6.22 6.09 -0.08
C VAL A 103 -6.64 5.98 1.40
N MET A 104 -7.20 4.85 1.84
CA MET A 104 -7.60 4.65 3.24
C MET A 104 -6.41 4.72 4.21
N LEU A 105 -5.27 4.14 3.86
CA LEU A 105 -4.06 4.18 4.68
C LEU A 105 -3.47 5.58 4.77
N GLN A 106 -3.56 6.37 3.69
CA GLN A 106 -3.21 7.78 3.71
C GLN A 106 -4.11 8.58 4.66
N LEU A 107 -5.43 8.35 4.65
CA LEU A 107 -6.33 8.98 5.62
C LEU A 107 -5.97 8.64 7.08
N ALA A 108 -5.41 7.46 7.31
CA ALA A 108 -4.93 7.02 8.63
C ALA A 108 -3.53 7.55 8.99
N GLY A 109 -2.88 8.32 8.09
CA GLY A 109 -1.53 8.83 8.29
C GLY A 109 -0.43 7.77 8.25
N GLN A 110 -0.73 6.59 7.68
CA GLN A 110 0.19 5.45 7.61
C GLN A 110 1.00 5.41 6.31
N GLU A 111 0.69 6.25 5.32
CA GLU A 111 1.30 6.27 3.99
C GLU A 111 1.82 7.66 3.60
N PRO A 112 2.75 7.75 2.62
CA PRO A 112 3.15 9.00 2.02
C PRO A 112 1.94 9.72 1.42
N GLU A 113 2.00 11.04 1.48
CA GLU A 113 0.91 11.90 1.07
C GLU A 113 0.70 11.87 -0.45
N ILE A 114 -0.48 11.46 -0.90
CA ILE A 114 -0.93 11.70 -2.27
C ILE A 114 -1.35 13.18 -2.33
N THR A 115 -0.57 13.97 -3.05
CA THR A 115 -0.89 15.37 -3.31
C THR A 115 -1.66 15.49 -4.63
N ALA A 116 -2.81 16.14 -4.59
CA ALA A 116 -3.58 16.48 -5.77
C ALA A 116 -3.23 17.87 -6.28
N ASP A 117 -3.48 18.11 -7.57
CA ASP A 117 -3.37 19.43 -8.18
C ASP A 117 -4.32 20.44 -7.52
N GLY A 118 -3.81 21.64 -7.23
CA GLY A 118 -4.54 22.66 -6.46
C GLY A 118 -5.78 23.17 -7.18
N ASP A 119 -5.74 23.32 -8.50
CA ASP A 119 -6.89 23.76 -9.28
C ASP A 119 -7.98 22.70 -9.30
N THR A 120 -7.61 21.43 -9.43
CA THR A 120 -8.51 20.29 -9.32
C THR A 120 -9.22 20.27 -7.95
N MET A 121 -8.46 20.46 -6.87
CA MET A 121 -9.01 20.48 -5.51
C MET A 121 -9.93 21.68 -5.28
N ASN A 122 -9.55 22.88 -5.75
CA ASN A 122 -10.38 24.08 -5.64
C ASN A 122 -11.69 23.94 -6.42
N SER A 123 -11.63 23.46 -7.66
CA SER A 123 -12.82 23.23 -8.49
C SER A 123 -13.79 22.23 -7.86
N ALA A 124 -13.25 21.12 -7.32
CA ALA A 124 -14.05 20.12 -6.63
C ALA A 124 -14.65 20.64 -5.32
N ALA A 125 -13.90 21.44 -4.54
CA ALA A 125 -14.40 22.06 -3.31
C ALA A 125 -15.55 23.03 -3.59
N THR A 126 -15.40 23.91 -4.59
CA THR A 126 -16.48 24.80 -5.05
C THR A 126 -17.73 24.01 -5.45
N THR A 127 -17.56 22.96 -6.26
CA THR A 127 -18.67 22.10 -6.69
C THR A 127 -19.41 21.49 -5.49
N ILE A 128 -18.68 21.07 -4.45
CA ILE A 128 -19.27 20.48 -3.25
C ILE A 128 -19.98 21.53 -2.41
N ASP A 129 -19.40 22.71 -2.25
CA ASP A 129 -20.05 23.81 -1.52
C ASP A 129 -21.36 24.26 -2.18
N GLU A 130 -21.45 24.23 -3.51
CA GLU A 130 -22.69 24.57 -4.25
C GLU A 130 -23.84 23.59 -3.99
N ILE A 131 -23.54 22.29 -3.84
CA ILE A 131 -24.57 21.25 -3.61
C ILE A 131 -24.91 21.07 -2.11
N ARG A 132 -24.13 21.67 -1.21
CA ARG A 132 -24.33 21.60 0.24
C ARG A 132 -25.52 22.46 0.66
N SER A 133 -26.62 21.79 0.99
CA SER A 133 -27.89 22.48 1.29
C SER A 133 -27.89 23.24 2.63
N ARG A 134 -26.96 22.97 3.57
CA ARG A 134 -26.94 23.52 4.94
C ARG A 134 -25.54 23.53 5.58
N ALA A 135 -24.60 24.26 5.02
CA ALA A 135 -23.27 24.41 5.63
C ALA A 135 -23.02 25.84 6.12
N SER A 136 -22.66 26.00 7.39
CA SER A 136 -22.23 27.30 7.95
C SER A 136 -20.78 27.64 7.63
N ALA A 137 -19.97 26.64 7.24
CA ALA A 137 -18.57 26.80 6.89
C ALA A 137 -18.26 26.07 5.57
N PRO A 138 -17.37 26.63 4.73
CA PRO A 138 -16.84 25.95 3.54
C PRO A 138 -16.23 24.60 3.88
N VAL A 139 -16.24 23.68 2.92
CA VAL A 139 -15.48 22.43 3.07
C VAL A 139 -13.99 22.74 3.21
N ARG A 140 -13.28 21.90 3.95
CA ARG A 140 -11.83 22.00 4.07
C ARG A 140 -11.16 21.11 3.05
N THR A 141 -10.13 21.61 2.39
CA THR A 141 -9.25 20.80 1.56
C THR A 141 -8.01 20.40 2.36
N ASN A 142 -7.55 19.17 2.19
CA ASN A 142 -6.28 18.71 2.72
C ASN A 142 -5.63 17.73 1.74
N HIS A 143 -4.51 18.11 1.12
CA HIS A 143 -3.80 17.28 0.16
C HIS A 143 -4.71 16.84 -1.01
N ASN A 144 -5.10 15.57 -1.05
CA ASN A 144 -6.07 15.01 -1.99
C ASN A 144 -7.50 14.91 -1.44
N GLY A 145 -7.76 15.33 -0.21
CA GLY A 145 -9.03 15.20 0.49
C GLY A 145 -9.86 16.48 0.53
N ILE A 146 -11.18 16.33 0.44
CA ILE A 146 -12.17 17.36 0.76
C ILE A 146 -13.01 16.86 1.94
N ILE A 147 -13.03 17.64 3.02
CA ILE A 147 -13.59 17.29 4.32
C ILE A 147 -14.78 18.21 4.62
N ASP A 148 -15.91 17.60 4.91
CA ASP A 148 -17.07 18.26 5.47
C ASP A 148 -17.16 17.91 6.97
N ASP A 149 -16.61 18.79 7.80
CA ASP A 149 -16.55 18.61 9.25
C ASP A 149 -17.94 18.54 9.91
N ALA A 150 -18.91 19.27 9.35
CA ALA A 150 -20.28 19.32 9.87
C ALA A 150 -21.00 17.99 9.63
N GLU A 151 -20.81 17.41 8.44
CA GLU A 151 -21.42 16.14 8.08
C GLU A 151 -20.53 14.93 8.41
N LYS A 152 -19.30 15.13 8.89
CA LYS A 152 -18.31 14.05 9.09
C LYS A 152 -18.16 13.19 7.83
N LEU A 153 -18.06 13.86 6.69
CA LEU A 153 -17.82 13.24 5.38
C LEU A 153 -16.45 13.66 4.88
N GLN A 154 -15.80 12.76 4.14
CA GLN A 154 -14.59 13.07 3.42
C GLN A 154 -14.62 12.37 2.07
N ILE A 155 -14.20 13.06 1.02
CA ILE A 155 -13.88 12.42 -0.26
C ILE A 155 -12.40 12.64 -0.56
N CYS A 156 -11.72 11.66 -1.14
CA CYS A 156 -10.31 11.79 -1.51
C CYS A 156 -10.10 11.45 -2.99
N LEU A 157 -9.27 12.23 -3.67
CA LEU A 157 -8.83 11.96 -5.03
C LEU A 157 -7.72 10.90 -5.00
N GLY A 158 -7.95 9.76 -5.65
CA GLY A 158 -6.96 8.73 -5.84
C GLY A 158 -6.01 9.05 -7.01
N PRO A 159 -4.87 8.34 -7.11
CA PRO A 159 -3.92 8.47 -8.22
C PRO A 159 -4.52 8.04 -9.56
N ASP A 160 -5.63 7.29 -9.54
CA ASP A 160 -6.42 6.89 -10.70
C ASP A 160 -7.38 7.98 -11.20
N GLY A 161 -7.36 9.18 -10.60
CA GLY A 161 -8.22 10.31 -10.96
C GLY A 161 -9.67 10.14 -10.50
N ARG A 162 -9.97 9.21 -9.59
CA ARG A 162 -11.31 8.99 -9.06
C ARG A 162 -11.44 9.48 -7.62
N TRP A 163 -12.65 9.88 -7.25
CA TRP A 163 -13.03 10.34 -5.93
C TRP A 163 -13.58 9.20 -5.09
N TYR A 164 -12.91 8.90 -3.98
CA TYR A 164 -13.20 7.86 -3.02
C TYR A 164 -14.01 8.43 -1.85
N PRO A 165 -15.25 7.96 -1.63
CA PRO A 165 -16.11 8.49 -0.58
C PRO A 165 -15.93 7.77 0.77
N PHE A 166 -15.86 8.57 1.83
CA PHE A 166 -15.70 8.14 3.21
C PHE A 166 -16.69 8.84 4.16
N THR A 167 -17.02 8.14 5.24
CA THR A 167 -17.79 8.68 6.38
C THR A 167 -17.00 8.49 7.67
N GLY A 168 -17.10 9.45 8.58
CA GLY A 168 -16.52 9.33 9.91
C GLY A 168 -17.14 8.16 10.69
N THR A 169 -16.33 7.50 11.51
CA THR A 169 -16.74 6.42 12.41
C THR A 169 -16.75 6.90 13.87
N ALA A 170 -17.43 6.17 14.75
CA ALA A 170 -17.59 6.55 16.16
C ALA A 170 -16.26 6.60 16.93
N ASP A 171 -15.25 5.84 16.50
CA ASP A 171 -13.89 5.84 17.05
C ASP A 171 -12.99 6.93 16.44
N GLY A 172 -13.57 7.90 15.71
CA GLY A 172 -12.84 9.02 15.11
C GLY A 172 -12.09 8.67 13.82
N GLY A 173 -12.24 7.46 13.30
CA GLY A 173 -11.67 7.03 12.02
C GLY A 173 -12.56 7.35 10.82
N TRP A 174 -12.15 6.83 9.66
CA TRP A 174 -12.90 6.91 8.41
C TRP A 174 -13.27 5.52 7.91
N ALA A 175 -14.38 5.39 7.18
CA ALA A 175 -14.75 4.14 6.54
C ALA A 175 -15.20 4.41 5.10
N ALA A 176 -14.66 3.64 4.15
CA ALA A 176 -15.11 3.65 2.76
C ALA A 176 -16.58 3.21 2.70
N VAL A 177 -17.38 3.88 1.87
CA VAL A 177 -18.84 3.65 1.87
C VAL A 177 -19.42 3.24 0.53
N ARG A 178 -18.78 3.61 -0.58
CA ARG A 178 -19.22 3.30 -1.94
C ARG A 178 -18.02 3.22 -2.88
N ARG A 179 -18.27 2.70 -4.08
CA ARG A 179 -17.29 2.67 -5.18
C ARG A 179 -16.84 4.09 -5.54
N PRO A 180 -15.58 4.29 -5.92
CA PRO A 180 -15.07 5.58 -6.35
C PRO A 180 -15.71 6.01 -7.67
N THR A 181 -15.77 7.32 -7.91
CA THR A 181 -16.39 7.88 -9.13
C THR A 181 -15.52 9.00 -9.72
N ALA A 182 -15.64 9.29 -11.01
CA ALA A 182 -14.90 10.41 -11.61
C ALA A 182 -15.41 11.79 -11.17
N ASN A 183 -16.62 11.89 -10.61
CA ASN A 183 -17.26 13.17 -10.27
C ASN A 183 -17.21 13.41 -8.74
N PRO A 184 -16.61 14.52 -8.25
CA PRO A 184 -16.55 14.81 -6.82
C PRO A 184 -17.93 14.98 -6.17
N ALA A 185 -18.88 15.61 -6.86
CA ALA A 185 -20.25 15.78 -6.37
C ALA A 185 -20.95 14.43 -6.16
N ALA A 186 -20.78 13.50 -7.11
CA ALA A 186 -21.37 12.17 -7.02
C ALA A 186 -20.76 11.35 -5.87
N ALA A 187 -19.45 11.46 -5.64
CA ALA A 187 -18.79 10.85 -4.49
C ALA A 187 -19.30 11.44 -3.16
N TYR A 188 -19.44 12.76 -3.07
CA TYR A 188 -19.96 13.43 -1.88
C TYR A 188 -21.41 13.00 -1.55
N GLU A 189 -22.30 13.01 -2.53
CA GLU A 189 -23.68 12.54 -2.34
C GLU A 189 -23.75 11.04 -2.01
N ALA A 190 -22.86 10.23 -2.58
CA ALA A 190 -22.74 8.82 -2.20
C ALA A 190 -22.36 8.66 -0.72
N ALA A 191 -21.46 9.50 -0.20
CA ALA A 191 -21.08 9.49 1.21
C ALA A 191 -22.25 9.91 2.12
N LYS A 192 -22.94 10.99 1.76
CA LYS A 192 -24.11 11.51 2.47
C LYS A 192 -25.25 10.50 2.53
N ASN A 193 -25.54 9.82 1.41
CA ASN A 193 -26.57 8.78 1.36
C ASN A 193 -26.18 7.55 2.20
N ALA A 194 -24.91 7.14 2.18
CA ALA A 194 -24.45 6.04 3.02
C ALA A 194 -24.51 6.37 4.51
N LYS A 195 -24.19 7.61 4.92
CA LYS A 195 -24.35 8.08 6.29
C LYS A 195 -25.80 8.00 6.74
N ARG A 196 -26.74 8.46 5.92
CA ARG A 196 -28.19 8.38 6.20
C ARG A 196 -28.66 6.94 6.41
N GLN A 197 -28.19 6.00 5.59
CA GLN A 197 -28.55 4.57 5.70
C GLN A 197 -28.01 3.89 6.96
N ARG A 198 -27.03 4.48 7.66
CA ARG A 198 -26.50 3.95 8.93
C ARG A 198 -27.21 4.50 10.17
N HIS A 199 -27.93 5.62 10.02
CA HIS A 199 -28.55 6.36 11.12
C HIS A 199 -30.06 6.57 10.98
N GLY A 200 -30.67 6.07 9.90
CA GLY A 200 -32.11 5.95 9.72
C GLY A 200 -32.54 4.51 9.93
#